data_AF-A0A6V8CCJ8-F1
#
_entry.id   AF-A0A6V8CCJ8-F1
#
_cell.length_a   1.000
_cell.length_b   1.000
_cell.length_c   1.000
_cell.angle_alpha   90.00
_cell.angle_beta   90.00
_cell.angle_gamma   90.00
#
_symmetry.space_group_name_H-M   'P 1'
#
loop_
_entity.id
_entity.type
_entity.pdbx_description
1 polymer ?
#
loop_
_entity_poly.entity_id
_entity_poly.type
_entity_poly.pdbx_seq_one_letter_code
_entity_poly.pdbx_strand_id
1 'polypeptide(L)'
;PARGDAVQAEKAGLLELADLVLVNKADLDGAERHAAELRDSLALDGPEPPEVLLMSAHTGVGLGEALEALRDLPARSGSERARARERLANAAEARLVRHEDYEDILARIGNGTLAPEDAVEVIWRG
;
A
#
# COMPACT_ATOMS: atom_id res chain seq x y z
N PRO A 1 8.42 -25.79 -14.07
CA PRO A 1 6.94 -25.93 -14.14
C PRO A 1 6.34 -25.94 -12.72
N ALA A 2 5.41 -25.02 -12.42
CA ALA A 2 4.77 -24.75 -11.11
C ALA A 2 5.49 -23.82 -10.09
N ARG A 3 6.38 -22.92 -10.51
CA ARG A 3 6.74 -21.70 -9.73
C ARG A 3 6.63 -20.40 -10.53
N GLY A 4 6.69 -20.47 -11.86
CA GLY A 4 6.43 -19.30 -12.73
C GLY A 4 5.00 -18.78 -12.64
N ASP A 5 4.03 -19.64 -12.35
CA ASP A 5 2.61 -19.27 -12.39
C ASP A 5 2.17 -18.33 -11.25
N ALA A 6 2.77 -18.46 -10.05
CA ALA A 6 2.43 -17.61 -8.91
C ALA A 6 2.96 -16.17 -9.10
N VAL A 7 4.22 -16.04 -9.54
CA VAL A 7 4.82 -14.74 -9.86
C VAL A 7 4.16 -14.11 -11.08
N GLN A 8 3.79 -14.90 -12.11
CA GLN A 8 3.06 -14.38 -13.26
C GLN A 8 1.63 -13.95 -12.93
N ALA A 9 0.95 -14.60 -11.99
CA ALA A 9 -0.39 -14.19 -11.54
C ALA A 9 -0.36 -12.85 -10.79
N GLU A 10 0.68 -12.59 -10.00
CA GLU A 10 0.88 -11.31 -9.29
C GLU A 10 1.35 -10.18 -10.24
N LYS A 11 2.04 -10.56 -11.32
CA LYS A 11 2.53 -9.66 -12.38
C LYS A 11 1.41 -9.08 -13.26
N ALA A 12 0.35 -9.84 -13.54
CA ALA A 12 -0.74 -9.41 -14.41
C ALA A 12 -1.60 -8.30 -13.75
N GLY A 13 -1.11 -7.06 -13.80
CA GLY A 13 -1.88 -5.84 -13.53
C GLY A 13 -1.44 -4.99 -12.33
N LEU A 14 -0.75 -5.53 -11.33
CA LEU A 14 -0.31 -4.74 -10.15
C LEU A 14 1.14 -4.29 -10.27
N LEU A 15 2.06 -5.22 -10.54
CA LEU A 15 3.49 -4.90 -10.66
C LEU A 15 3.82 -4.08 -11.91
N GLU A 16 3.04 -4.23 -12.99
CA GLU A 16 3.18 -3.43 -14.22
C GLU A 16 2.91 -1.93 -14.01
N LEU A 17 2.19 -1.58 -12.93
CA LEU A 17 1.86 -0.20 -12.60
C LEU A 17 2.77 0.37 -11.50
N ALA A 18 3.59 -0.47 -10.86
CA ALA A 18 4.39 -0.07 -9.72
C ALA A 18 5.49 0.90 -10.12
N ASP A 19 5.64 1.97 -9.33
CA ASP A 19 6.77 2.90 -9.41
C ASP A 19 7.93 2.45 -8.50
N LEU A 20 7.62 1.69 -7.44
CA LEU A 20 8.55 1.13 -6.46
C LEU A 20 7.95 -0.16 -5.91
N VAL A 21 8.79 -1.17 -5.69
CA VAL A 21 8.40 -2.45 -5.08
C VAL A 21 9.17 -2.65 -3.79
N LEU A 22 8.45 -2.85 -2.69
CA LEU A 22 9.03 -3.13 -1.37
C LEU A 22 8.78 -4.59 -0.99
N VAL A 23 9.85 -5.38 -0.91
CA VAL A 23 9.81 -6.76 -0.41
C VAL A 23 9.94 -6.72 1.11
N ASN A 24 8.81 -6.89 1.78
CA ASN A 24 8.75 -6.93 3.24
C ASN A 24 9.24 -8.28 3.81
N LYS A 25 9.49 -8.31 5.13
CA LYS A 25 10.03 -9.46 5.88
C LYS A 25 11.45 -9.84 5.47
N ALA A 26 12.29 -8.83 5.22
CA ALA A 26 13.72 -9.01 4.92
C ALA A 26 14.51 -9.73 6.03
N ASP A 27 13.94 -9.84 7.23
CA ASP A 27 14.46 -10.63 8.36
C ASP A 27 14.30 -12.15 8.18
N LEU A 28 13.59 -12.62 7.15
CA LEU A 28 13.38 -14.04 6.88
C LEU A 28 14.29 -14.59 5.78
N ASP A 29 14.67 -15.86 5.94
CA ASP A 29 15.43 -16.60 4.95
C ASP A 29 14.67 -16.67 3.61
N GLY A 30 15.34 -16.24 2.54
CA GLY A 30 14.79 -16.25 1.18
C GLY A 30 14.22 -14.93 0.69
N ALA A 31 14.16 -13.89 1.53
CA ALA A 31 13.75 -12.55 1.09
C ALA A 31 14.64 -12.01 -0.04
N GLU A 32 15.97 -12.15 0.09
CA GLU A 32 16.91 -11.76 -0.97
C GLU A 32 16.69 -12.51 -2.28
N ARG A 33 16.45 -13.83 -2.20
CA ARG A 33 16.18 -14.66 -3.38
C ARG A 33 14.90 -14.21 -4.06
N HIS A 34 13.84 -13.94 -3.29
CA HIS A 34 12.57 -13.44 -3.84
C HIS A 34 12.73 -12.06 -4.48
N ALA A 35 13.47 -11.15 -3.85
CA ALA A 35 13.78 -9.84 -4.42
C ALA A 35 14.60 -9.95 -5.73
N ALA A 36 15.56 -10.88 -5.80
CA ALA A 36 16.31 -11.14 -7.03
C ALA A 36 15.40 -11.66 -8.15
N GLU A 37 14.54 -12.63 -7.86
CA GLU A 37 13.55 -13.16 -8.80
C GLU A 37 12.61 -12.06 -9.33
N LEU A 38 12.17 -11.14 -8.46
CA LEU A 38 11.36 -9.98 -8.86
C LEU A 38 12.13 -9.02 -9.77
N ARG A 39 13.38 -8.67 -9.41
CA ARG A 39 14.22 -7.80 -10.25
C ARG A 39 14.44 -8.38 -11.64
N ASP A 40 14.76 -9.66 -11.72
CA ASP A 40 14.96 -10.36 -12.99
C ASP A 40 13.66 -10.37 -13.80
N SER A 41 12.51 -10.60 -13.16
CA SER A 41 11.21 -10.61 -13.83
C SER A 41 10.80 -9.24 -14.38
N LEU A 42 11.02 -8.17 -13.61
CA LEU A 42 10.67 -6.79 -13.97
C LEU A 42 11.59 -6.23 -15.05
N ALA A 43 12.88 -6.59 -15.02
CA ALA A 43 13.85 -6.17 -16.04
C ALA A 43 13.50 -6.69 -17.45
N LEU A 44 12.67 -7.74 -17.56
CA LEU A 44 12.17 -8.24 -18.84
C LEU A 44 11.03 -7.40 -19.43
N ASP A 45 10.38 -6.54 -18.64
CA ASP A 45 9.17 -5.81 -19.03
C ASP A 45 9.44 -4.42 -19.62
N GLY A 46 10.66 -3.89 -19.46
CA GLY A 46 11.00 -2.59 -20.01
C GLY A 46 12.41 -2.10 -19.66
N PRO A 47 12.85 -1.00 -20.30
CA PRO A 47 14.18 -0.44 -20.09
C PRO A 47 14.35 0.22 -18.71
N GLU A 48 13.26 0.61 -18.05
CA GLU A 48 13.24 1.22 -16.72
C GLU A 48 12.29 0.43 -15.81
N PRO A 49 12.73 -0.73 -15.28
CA PRO A 49 11.95 -1.48 -14.30
C PRO A 49 11.87 -0.70 -12.97
N PRO A 50 10.77 -0.85 -12.20
CA PRO A 50 10.67 -0.22 -10.89
C PRO A 50 11.75 -0.75 -9.94
N GLU A 51 12.22 0.11 -9.05
CA GLU A 51 13.20 -0.27 -8.05
C GLU A 51 12.60 -1.31 -7.07
N VAL A 52 13.42 -2.30 -6.68
CA VAL A 52 13.02 -3.34 -5.72
C VAL A 52 13.90 -3.23 -4.48
N LEU A 53 13.31 -2.84 -3.36
CA LEU A 53 13.99 -2.71 -2.07
C LEU A 53 13.53 -3.79 -1.08
N LEU A 54 14.44 -4.18 -0.19
CA LEU A 54 14.15 -5.08 0.92
C LEU A 54 13.87 -4.26 2.17
N MET A 55 12.85 -4.63 2.92
CA MET A 55 12.61 -4.07 4.24
C MET A 55 11.99 -5.08 5.21
N SER A 56 12.08 -4.80 6.50
CA SER A 56 11.33 -5.49 7.54
C SER A 56 10.57 -4.48 8.37
N ALA A 57 9.24 -4.53 8.29
CA ALA A 57 8.39 -3.72 9.15
C ALA A 57 8.53 -4.11 10.64
N HIS A 58 8.94 -5.37 10.92
CA HIS A 58 9.07 -5.87 12.28
C HIS A 58 10.38 -5.41 12.95
N THR A 59 11.51 -5.48 12.24
CA THR A 59 12.82 -5.13 12.80
C THR A 59 13.27 -3.70 12.45
N GLY A 60 12.61 -3.06 11.48
CA GLY A 60 12.95 -1.73 10.98
C GLY A 60 14.08 -1.71 9.95
N VAL A 61 14.68 -2.86 9.61
CA VAL A 61 15.71 -2.96 8.56
C VAL A 61 15.14 -2.49 7.22
N GLY A 62 15.89 -1.70 6.45
CA GLY A 62 15.48 -1.24 5.12
C GLY A 62 14.39 -0.15 5.12
N LEU A 63 13.85 0.21 6.28
CA LEU A 63 12.74 1.18 6.36
C LEU A 63 13.19 2.61 6.02
N GLY A 64 14.43 2.97 6.38
CA GLY A 64 15.01 4.27 6.05
C GLY A 64 15.15 4.45 4.55
N GLU A 65 15.79 3.50 3.88
CA GLU A 65 15.95 3.52 2.42
C GLU A 65 14.60 3.50 1.71
N ALA A 66 13.64 2.70 2.19
CA ALA A 66 12.29 2.65 1.61
C ALA A 66 11.55 4.01 1.71
N LEU A 67 11.70 4.73 2.83
CA LEU A 67 11.10 6.05 3.00
C LEU A 67 11.75 7.11 2.13
N GLU A 68 13.07 7.04 1.94
CA GLU A 68 13.80 7.94 1.03
C GLU A 68 13.37 7.70 -0.42
N ALA A 69 13.40 6.44 -0.87
CA ALA A 69 12.96 6.07 -2.22
C ALA A 69 11.52 6.53 -2.50
N LEU A 70 10.60 6.33 -1.54
CA LEU A 70 9.20 6.77 -1.67
C LEU A 70 9.06 8.29 -1.81
N ARG A 71 9.92 9.07 -1.14
CA ARG A 71 9.91 10.55 -1.23
C ARG A 71 10.43 11.05 -2.57
N ASP A 72 11.40 10.32 -3.15
CA ASP A 72 12.06 10.70 -4.40
C ASP A 72 11.31 10.22 -5.64
N LEU A 73 10.28 9.37 -5.47
CA LEU A 73 9.45 8.91 -6.58
C LEU A 73 8.85 10.09 -7.37
N PRO A 74 9.01 10.11 -8.70
CA PRO A 74 8.46 11.16 -9.52
C PRO A 74 6.93 11.12 -9.46
N ALA A 75 6.35 12.31 -9.40
CA ALA A 75 4.91 12.44 -9.46
C ALA A 75 4.41 11.97 -10.85
N ARG A 76 3.92 10.72 -10.97
CA ARG A 76 3.18 10.21 -12.15
C ARG A 76 2.14 11.23 -12.65
N SER A 77 2.20 11.66 -13.90
CA SER A 77 1.22 12.58 -14.47
C SER A 77 -0.12 11.89 -14.78
N GLY A 78 -0.77 11.34 -13.74
CA GLY A 78 -2.12 10.79 -13.78
C GLY A 78 -3.04 11.75 -13.04
N SER A 79 -3.85 12.49 -13.82
CA SER A 79 -4.92 13.44 -13.41
C SER A 79 -4.78 13.97 -11.99
N GLU A 80 -4.34 15.23 -11.83
CA GLU A 80 -4.37 15.97 -10.55
C GLU A 80 -5.69 15.79 -9.78
N ARG A 81 -6.81 15.56 -10.48
CA ARG A 81 -8.11 15.24 -9.86
C ARG A 81 -8.18 13.85 -9.21
N ALA A 82 -7.57 12.83 -9.81
CA ALA A 82 -7.50 11.49 -9.22
C ALA A 82 -6.70 11.51 -7.91
N ARG A 83 -5.55 12.20 -7.91
CA ARG A 83 -4.75 12.43 -6.69
C ARG A 83 -5.46 13.27 -5.66
N ALA A 84 -6.11 14.36 -6.07
CA ALA A 84 -6.90 15.18 -5.16
C ALA A 84 -8.06 14.38 -4.54
N ARG A 85 -8.70 13.51 -5.31
CA ARG A 85 -9.75 12.60 -4.82
C ARG A 85 -9.20 11.62 -3.79
N GLU A 86 -8.07 10.99 -4.07
CA GLU A 86 -7.43 10.05 -3.14
C GLU A 86 -7.00 10.75 -1.85
N ARG A 87 -6.34 11.91 -1.95
CA ARG A 87 -5.95 12.73 -0.79
C ARG A 87 -7.16 13.11 0.07
N LEU A 88 -8.27 13.48 -0.56
CA LEU A 88 -9.51 13.81 0.15
C LEU A 88 -10.10 12.58 0.86
N ALA A 89 -10.12 11.42 0.21
CA ALA A 89 -10.59 10.17 0.81
C ALA A 89 -9.75 9.77 2.02
N ASN A 90 -8.42 9.77 1.89
CA ASN A 90 -7.50 9.45 2.98
C ASN A 90 -7.62 10.43 4.15
N ALA A 91 -7.85 11.72 3.87
CA ALA A 91 -8.07 12.72 4.92
C ALA A 91 -9.39 12.49 5.68
N ALA A 92 -10.45 12.09 4.97
CA ALA A 92 -11.73 11.74 5.58
C ALA A 92 -11.61 10.49 6.46
N GLU A 93 -10.94 9.45 5.97
CA GLU A 93 -10.66 8.23 6.74
C GLU A 93 -9.78 8.52 7.97
N ALA A 94 -8.73 9.32 7.82
CA ALA A 94 -7.88 9.70 8.95
C ALA A 94 -8.65 10.51 10.00
N ARG A 95 -9.60 11.36 9.60
CA ARG A 95 -10.49 12.07 10.54
C ARG A 95 -11.42 11.09 11.26
N LEU A 96 -11.98 10.13 10.54
CA LEU A 96 -12.84 9.08 11.08
C LEU A 96 -12.12 8.29 12.18
N VAL A 97 -10.93 7.75 11.87
CA VAL A 97 -10.15 6.91 12.79
C VAL A 97 -9.66 7.68 14.01
N ARG A 98 -9.46 9.00 13.89
CA ARG A 98 -9.02 9.86 15.00
C ARG A 98 -10.17 10.49 15.80
N HIS A 99 -11.42 10.21 15.45
CA HIS A 99 -12.58 10.73 16.17
C HIS A 99 -12.64 10.11 17.58
N GLU A 100 -12.99 10.91 18.59
CA GLU A 100 -13.01 10.44 19.98
C GLU A 100 -14.00 9.29 20.21
N ASP A 101 -15.14 9.33 19.51
CA ASP A 101 -16.16 8.29 19.57
C ASP A 101 -15.95 7.10 18.61
N TYR A 102 -14.78 6.98 17.94
CA TYR A 102 -14.56 5.98 16.90
C TYR A 102 -14.85 4.53 17.36
N GLU A 103 -14.39 4.17 18.55
CA GLU A 103 -14.60 2.84 19.14
C GLU A 103 -16.08 2.57 19.50
N ASP A 104 -16.79 3.58 20.03
CA ASP A 104 -18.23 3.45 20.33
C ASP A 104 -19.05 3.26 19.06
N ILE A 105 -18.73 4.04 18.02
CA ILE A 105 -19.35 3.95 16.71
C ILE A 105 -19.14 2.56 16.09
N LEU A 106 -17.90 2.04 16.14
CA LEU A 106 -17.60 0.69 15.67
C LEU A 106 -18.39 -0.38 16.44
N ALA A 107 -18.49 -0.26 17.77
CA ALA A 107 -19.26 -1.19 18.59
C ALA A 107 -20.75 -1.19 18.22
N ARG A 108 -21.32 -0.01 17.97
CA ARG A 108 -22.72 0.18 17.56
C ARG A 108 -23.01 -0.33 16.15
N ILE A 109 -22.05 -0.22 15.24
CA ILE A 109 -22.15 -0.87 13.92
C ILE A 109 -22.10 -2.39 14.10
N GLY A 110 -21.13 -2.91 14.86
CA GLY A 110 -20.93 -4.34 15.07
C GLY A 110 -22.11 -5.05 15.73
N ASN A 111 -22.88 -4.34 16.57
CA ASN A 111 -24.09 -4.87 17.19
C ASN A 111 -25.39 -4.51 16.45
N GLY A 112 -25.30 -3.80 15.31
CA GLY A 112 -26.44 -3.44 14.46
C GLY A 112 -27.34 -2.32 14.98
N THR A 113 -26.90 -1.56 15.99
CA THR A 113 -27.67 -0.42 16.54
C THR A 113 -27.41 0.91 15.82
N LEU A 114 -26.44 0.93 14.89
CA LEU A 114 -26.14 2.07 14.05
C LEU A 114 -25.77 1.58 12.64
N ALA A 115 -26.41 2.14 11.61
CA ALA A 115 -26.01 1.88 10.23
C ALA A 115 -24.70 2.65 9.90
N PRO A 116 -23.79 2.09 9.09
CA PRO A 116 -22.57 2.79 8.69
C PRO A 116 -22.81 4.17 8.06
N GLU A 117 -23.90 4.31 7.29
CA GLU A 117 -24.28 5.58 6.65
C GLU A 117 -24.70 6.63 7.69
N ASP A 118 -25.28 6.22 8.82
CA ASP A 118 -25.66 7.11 9.91
C ASP A 118 -24.47 7.45 10.81
N ALA A 119 -23.48 6.55 10.91
CA ALA A 119 -22.24 6.80 11.65
C ALA A 119 -21.45 7.98 11.07
N VAL A 120 -21.38 8.06 9.74
CA VAL A 120 -20.81 9.20 8.99
C VAL A 120 -21.38 10.52 9.55
N GLU A 121 -22.68 10.67 9.68
CA GLU A 121 -23.30 11.91 10.19
C GLU A 121 -22.88 12.25 11.63
N VAL A 122 -22.62 11.26 12.48
CA VAL A 122 -22.13 11.47 13.86
C VAL A 122 -20.73 12.08 13.85
N ILE A 123 -19.84 11.56 13.02
CA ILE A 123 -18.44 12.00 12.89
C ILE A 123 -18.30 13.38 12.23
N TRP A 124 -19.24 13.76 11.36
CA TRP A 124 -19.20 15.03 10.64
C TRP A 124 -19.95 16.19 11.31
N ARG A 125 -20.76 15.92 12.34
CA ARG A 125 -21.48 16.95 13.12
C ARG A 125 -20.75 17.43 14.39
N GLY A 126 -19.69 16.73 14.80
CA GLY A 126 -18.73 17.16 15.83
C GLY A 126 -17.49 17.82 15.25
#